data_AF-A0AA95SB28-F1
#
_entry.id   AF-A0AA95SB28-F1
#
_cell.length_a   1.000
_cell.length_b   1.000
_cell.length_c   1.000
_cell.angle_alpha   90.00
_cell.angle_beta   90.00
_cell.angle_gamma   90.00
#
_symmetry.space_group_name_H-M   'P 1'
#
loop_
_entity.id
_entity.type
_entity.pdbx_description
1 polymer ?
#
loop_
_entity_poly.entity_id
_entity_poly.type
_entity_poly.pdbx_seq_one_letter_code
_entity_poly.pdbx_strand_id
1 'polypeptide(L)'
;MTKGILGRKIGMTQVFAENGNLIPVTVVEVAPNVVLQKKSVDSDGYTAVQVGFEDKREKLSNKPEKGHVAKANTAPKRFIREFRGDDLAAYEVGQEVKVDIFAAGDTVDVTGISKGKGFQGVIKRHGQSRGPMAHGSRYHRRPGSMGPVAPNRVFKGKLLPGRMGGDQVTVQNLEIVKVDAERNLLLIKGNVPGARKALLKIKGAVKA
;
A
#
# COMPACT_ATOMS: atom_id res chain seq x y z
N MET A 1 5.07 -1.80 19.22
CA MET A 1 4.11 -2.14 18.12
C MET A 1 4.72 -1.75 16.77
N THR A 2 5.43 -2.66 16.12
CA THR A 2 6.40 -2.27 15.06
C THR A 2 6.64 -3.35 14.00
N LYS A 3 5.77 -4.36 13.89
CA LYS A 3 5.86 -5.35 12.81
C LYS A 3 5.54 -4.67 11.48
N GLY A 4 6.45 -4.74 10.51
CA GLY A 4 6.27 -4.13 9.21
C GLY A 4 7.07 -4.84 8.13
N ILE A 5 6.44 -5.12 6.99
CA ILE A 5 7.08 -5.83 5.89
C ILE A 5 6.61 -5.30 4.54
N LEU A 6 7.44 -5.44 3.52
CA LEU A 6 7.06 -5.15 2.13
C LEU A 6 6.79 -6.46 1.40
N GLY A 7 5.79 -6.45 0.53
CA GLY A 7 5.42 -7.61 -0.26
C GLY A 7 4.89 -7.23 -1.62
N ARG A 8 4.67 -8.23 -2.45
CA ARG A 8 4.13 -8.13 -3.80
C ARG A 8 2.77 -8.81 -3.87
N LYS A 9 1.79 -8.10 -4.40
CA LYS A 9 0.45 -8.67 -4.63
C LYS A 9 0.48 -9.72 -5.75
N ILE A 10 0.21 -10.98 -5.45
CA ILE A 10 0.08 -12.03 -6.48
C ILE A 10 -1.33 -12.03 -7.07
N GLY A 11 -2.35 -12.15 -6.22
CA GLY A 11 -3.72 -12.37 -6.66
C GLY A 11 -4.68 -12.61 -5.51
N MET A 12 -5.87 -13.09 -5.84
CA MET A 12 -6.89 -13.48 -4.87
C MET A 12 -7.23 -14.95 -5.05
N THR A 13 -7.58 -15.60 -3.95
CA THR A 13 -8.09 -16.97 -3.91
C THR A 13 -9.11 -17.08 -2.77
N GLN A 14 -9.60 -18.29 -2.53
CA GLN A 14 -10.49 -18.63 -1.42
C GLN A 14 -9.83 -19.70 -0.54
N VAL A 15 -10.13 -19.66 0.76
CA VAL A 15 -9.71 -20.66 1.74
C VAL A 15 -10.95 -21.04 2.55
N PHE A 16 -11.12 -22.33 2.81
CA PHE A 16 -12.13 -22.81 3.75
C PHE A 16 -11.56 -22.76 5.16
N ALA A 17 -12.26 -22.10 6.07
CA ALA A 17 -11.95 -22.14 7.49
C ALA A 17 -12.37 -23.49 8.11
N GLU A 18 -11.89 -23.78 9.31
CA GLU A 18 -12.18 -25.03 10.03
C GLU A 18 -13.69 -25.23 10.28
N ASN A 19 -14.45 -24.14 10.39
CA ASN A 19 -15.91 -24.15 10.51
C ASN A 19 -16.65 -24.32 9.18
N GLY A 20 -15.94 -24.57 8.07
CA GLY A 20 -16.51 -24.75 6.74
C GLY A 20 -16.82 -23.45 5.99
N ASN A 21 -16.59 -22.28 6.59
CA ASN A 21 -16.87 -21.00 5.93
C ASN A 21 -15.84 -20.69 4.84
N LEU A 22 -16.31 -20.16 3.71
CA LEU A 22 -15.47 -19.72 2.61
C LEU A 22 -14.99 -18.28 2.85
N ILE A 23 -13.68 -18.10 2.96
CA ILE A 23 -13.04 -16.81 3.20
C ILE A 23 -12.30 -16.35 1.93
N PRO A 24 -12.63 -15.17 1.37
CA PRO A 24 -11.86 -14.58 0.28
C PRO A 24 -10.54 -14.03 0.84
N VAL A 25 -9.42 -14.39 0.20
CA VAL A 25 -8.09 -13.97 0.63
C VAL A 25 -7.28 -13.39 -0.51
N THR A 26 -6.47 -12.37 -0.21
CA THR A 26 -5.43 -11.86 -1.09
C THR A 26 -4.10 -12.54 -0.74
N VAL A 27 -3.44 -13.09 -1.75
CA VAL A 27 -2.10 -13.70 -1.63
C VAL A 27 -1.04 -12.63 -1.87
N VAL A 28 -0.15 -12.45 -0.89
CA VAL A 28 1.00 -11.55 -0.97
C VAL A 28 2.28 -12.36 -0.87
N GLU A 29 3.17 -12.20 -1.84
CA GLU A 29 4.53 -12.74 -1.82
C GLU A 29 5.45 -11.80 -1.07
N VAL A 30 6.21 -12.32 -0.13
CA VAL A 30 7.05 -11.54 0.76
C VAL A 30 8.47 -12.11 0.70
N ALA A 31 9.15 -11.86 -0.42
CA ALA A 31 10.59 -12.13 -0.55
C ALA A 31 11.40 -11.48 0.59
N PRO A 32 12.60 -12.02 0.92
CA PRO A 32 13.42 -11.53 2.02
C PRO A 32 13.62 -10.01 1.97
N ASN A 33 13.15 -9.34 3.02
CA ASN A 33 13.32 -7.92 3.20
C ASN A 33 14.61 -7.66 3.96
N VAL A 34 15.44 -6.73 3.50
CA VAL A 34 16.74 -6.47 4.14
C VAL A 34 16.76 -5.09 4.75
N VAL A 35 17.23 -4.98 5.99
CA VAL A 35 17.46 -3.69 6.63
C VAL A 35 18.70 -3.03 6.02
N LEU A 36 18.52 -1.88 5.36
CA LEU A 36 19.59 -1.16 4.67
C LEU A 36 20.23 -0.08 5.53
N GLN A 37 19.42 0.59 6.36
CA GLN A 37 19.87 1.70 7.19
C GLN A 37 18.98 1.81 8.43
N LYS A 38 19.61 2.13 9.55
CA LYS A 38 18.96 2.54 10.79
C LYS A 38 19.15 4.04 10.97
N LYS A 39 18.06 4.73 11.28
CA LYS A 39 18.04 6.17 11.59
C LYS A 39 17.78 6.36 13.07
N SER A 40 18.57 7.23 13.70
CA SER A 40 18.42 7.61 15.10
C SER A 40 18.07 9.10 15.23
N VAL A 41 17.65 9.49 16.43
CA VAL A 41 17.34 10.89 16.74
C VAL A 41 18.59 11.77 16.60
N ASP A 42 19.76 11.27 17.00
CA ASP A 42 21.01 12.05 16.98
C ASP A 42 21.51 12.37 15.57
N SER A 43 21.34 11.45 14.61
CA SER A 43 21.81 11.64 13.23
C SER A 43 20.77 12.24 12.31
N ASP A 44 19.50 11.81 12.42
CA ASP A 44 18.45 12.09 11.45
C ASP A 44 17.26 12.87 12.04
N GLY A 45 17.24 13.09 13.35
CA GLY A 45 16.13 13.78 14.05
C GLY A 45 14.88 12.92 14.28
N TYR A 46 14.89 11.64 13.88
CA TYR A 46 13.80 10.69 14.13
C TYR A 46 14.27 9.23 14.05
N THR A 47 13.52 8.33 14.70
CA THR A 47 13.81 6.88 14.67
C THR A 47 13.08 6.19 13.51
N ALA A 48 13.83 5.51 12.64
CA ALA A 48 13.29 4.71 11.54
C ALA A 48 14.23 3.60 11.10
N VAL A 49 13.65 2.56 10.48
CA VAL A 49 14.41 1.52 9.79
C VAL A 49 14.05 1.55 8.32
N GLN A 50 15.08 1.62 7.47
CA GLN A 50 14.93 1.53 6.03
C GLN A 50 15.05 0.08 5.60
N VAL A 51 14.03 -0.40 4.88
CA VAL A 51 13.93 -1.78 4.43
C VAL A 51 13.87 -1.82 2.91
N GLY A 52 14.64 -2.73 2.32
CA GLY A 52 14.70 -2.99 0.88
C GLY A 52 14.00 -4.31 0.51
N PHE A 53 13.23 -4.27 -0.58
CA PHE A 53 12.48 -5.40 -1.12
C PHE A 53 12.75 -5.58 -2.62
N GLU A 54 12.83 -6.85 -3.03
CA GLU A 54 13.09 -7.33 -4.40
C GLU A 54 14.47 -6.96 -4.96
N ASP A 55 15.23 -7.96 -5.41
CA ASP A 55 16.53 -7.72 -6.03
C ASP A 55 16.40 -7.10 -7.43
N LYS A 56 17.24 -6.09 -7.66
CA LYS A 56 17.39 -5.37 -8.92
C LYS A 56 18.72 -5.79 -9.53
N ARG A 57 18.68 -6.21 -10.80
CA ARG A 57 19.89 -6.55 -11.56
C ARG A 57 20.89 -5.39 -11.52
N GLU A 58 22.16 -5.70 -11.28
CA GLU A 58 23.21 -4.70 -11.10
C GLU A 58 23.31 -3.68 -12.24
N LYS A 59 23.16 -4.12 -13.50
CA LYS A 59 23.21 -3.24 -14.66
C LYS A 59 22.11 -2.17 -14.70
N LEU A 60 21.03 -2.35 -13.93
CA LEU A 60 19.91 -1.41 -13.83
C LEU A 60 20.09 -0.44 -12.66
N SER A 61 21.10 -0.66 -11.81
CA SER A 61 21.41 0.19 -10.65
C SER A 61 22.51 1.19 -10.98
N ASN A 62 22.44 2.37 -10.36
CA ASN A 62 23.47 3.40 -10.49
C ASN A 62 24.52 3.28 -9.37
N LYS A 63 25.66 3.98 -9.51
CA LYS A 63 26.75 3.94 -8.51
C LYS A 63 26.28 4.34 -7.09
N PRO A 64 25.44 5.38 -6.90
CA PRO A 64 24.91 5.72 -5.57
C PRO A 64 24.05 4.62 -4.94
N GLU A 65 23.12 4.00 -5.70
CA GLU A 65 22.31 2.88 -5.19
C GLU A 65 23.21 1.73 -4.73
N LYS A 66 24.23 1.38 -5.53
CA LYS A 66 25.21 0.34 -5.18
C LYS A 66 26.00 0.68 -3.92
N GLY A 67 26.51 1.91 -3.81
CA GLY A 67 27.25 2.36 -2.63
C GLY A 67 26.41 2.36 -1.36
N HIS A 68 25.11 2.65 -1.47
CA HIS A 68 24.18 2.62 -0.33
C HIS A 68 23.92 1.20 0.18
N VAL A 69 23.60 0.26 -0.72
CA VAL A 69 23.31 -1.14 -0.32
C VAL A 69 24.55 -1.94 0.08
N ALA A 70 25.75 -1.51 -0.36
CA ALA A 70 27.01 -2.17 -0.01
C ALA A 70 27.25 -2.19 1.51
N LYS A 71 26.78 -1.17 2.24
CA LYS A 71 26.86 -1.14 3.72
C LYS A 71 26.09 -2.27 4.40
N ALA A 72 25.07 -2.79 3.73
CA ALA A 72 24.26 -3.91 4.19
C ALA A 72 24.65 -5.24 3.50
N ASN A 73 25.73 -5.27 2.71
CA ASN A 73 26.21 -6.45 1.98
C ASN A 73 25.14 -7.15 1.12
N THR A 74 24.27 -6.39 0.45
CA THR A 74 23.20 -6.95 -0.39
C THR A 74 23.17 -6.42 -1.82
N ALA A 75 22.50 -7.17 -2.69
CA ALA A 75 22.20 -6.73 -4.04
C ALA A 75 21.34 -5.45 -4.01
N PRO A 76 21.45 -4.58 -5.04
CA PRO A 76 20.58 -3.42 -5.17
C PRO A 76 19.10 -3.82 -5.08
N LYS A 77 18.32 -3.11 -4.27
CA LYS A 77 16.90 -3.41 -4.07
C LYS A 77 16.02 -2.50 -4.93
N ARG A 78 14.90 -3.03 -5.45
CA ARG A 78 13.98 -2.28 -6.32
C ARG A 78 13.10 -1.33 -5.54
N PHE A 79 12.66 -1.75 -4.36
CA PHE A 79 11.75 -0.97 -3.53
C PHE A 79 12.40 -0.74 -2.17
N ILE A 80 12.63 0.52 -1.83
CA ILE A 80 13.19 0.93 -0.55
C ILE A 80 12.14 1.78 0.17
N ARG A 81 11.77 1.42 1.39
CA ARG A 81 10.80 2.16 2.21
C ARG A 81 11.24 2.22 3.67
N GLU A 82 10.83 3.28 4.36
CA GLU A 82 11.07 3.44 5.79
C GLU A 82 9.87 2.94 6.61
N PHE A 83 10.15 2.31 7.74
CA PHE A 83 9.22 2.00 8.80
C PHE A 83 9.60 2.80 10.05
N ARG A 84 8.59 3.36 10.72
CA ARG A 84 8.71 4.16 11.94
C ARG A 84 7.93 3.46 13.06
N GLY A 85 8.42 3.57 14.29
CA GLY A 85 7.78 3.09 15.51
C GLY A 85 8.80 2.83 16.63
N ASP A 86 8.32 2.33 17.76
CA ASP A 86 9.02 2.48 19.05
C ASP A 86 10.07 1.40 19.35
N ASP A 87 9.99 0.20 18.74
CA ASP A 87 10.97 -0.91 18.96
C ASP A 87 11.95 -1.12 17.78
N LEU A 88 12.35 -0.04 17.12
CA LEU A 88 13.25 -0.13 15.97
C LEU A 88 14.73 -0.30 16.34
N ALA A 89 15.05 -0.20 17.63
CA ALA A 89 16.40 -0.41 18.15
C ALA A 89 16.88 -1.86 18.03
N ALA A 90 15.97 -2.83 17.99
CA ALA A 90 16.29 -4.25 17.91
C ALA A 90 16.75 -4.71 16.52
N TYR A 91 16.62 -3.86 15.49
CA TYR A 91 17.05 -4.20 14.13
C TYR A 91 18.48 -3.74 13.85
N GLU A 92 19.22 -4.63 13.19
CA GLU A 92 20.60 -4.39 12.72
C GLU A 92 20.65 -4.22 11.19
N VAL A 93 21.65 -3.49 10.71
CA VAL A 93 21.87 -3.33 9.26
C VAL A 93 22.33 -4.66 8.67
N GLY A 94 21.72 -5.07 7.57
CA GLY A 94 21.94 -6.38 6.94
C GLY A 94 21.00 -7.48 7.44
N GLN A 95 20.23 -7.24 8.50
CA GLN A 95 19.28 -8.23 9.01
C GLN A 95 18.14 -8.48 8.00
N GLU A 96 17.79 -9.76 7.85
CA GLU A 96 16.63 -10.19 7.08
C GLU A 96 15.35 -10.19 7.92
N VAL A 97 14.30 -9.61 7.34
CA VAL A 97 12.95 -9.47 7.87
C VAL A 97 12.06 -10.42 7.07
N LYS A 98 11.77 -11.58 7.65
CA LYS A 98 10.98 -12.66 7.01
C LYS A 98 9.50 -12.54 7.32
N VAL A 99 8.68 -13.35 6.63
CA VAL A 99 7.21 -13.34 6.76
C VAL A 99 6.76 -13.72 8.18
N ASP A 100 7.57 -14.53 8.87
CA ASP A 100 7.34 -15.12 10.20
C ASP A 100 7.19 -14.08 11.32
N ILE A 101 7.49 -12.81 11.04
CA ILE A 101 7.20 -11.71 11.95
C ILE A 101 5.70 -11.62 12.23
N PHE A 102 4.86 -12.04 11.28
CA PHE A 102 3.41 -12.10 11.43
C PHE A 102 2.95 -13.52 11.77
N ALA A 103 1.85 -13.62 12.51
CA ALA A 103 1.17 -14.88 12.81
C ALA A 103 -0.27 -14.87 12.26
N ALA A 104 -0.87 -16.06 12.14
CA ALA A 104 -2.30 -16.16 11.84
C ALA A 104 -3.12 -15.52 12.99
N GLY A 105 -4.18 -14.78 12.64
CA GLY A 105 -4.98 -13.99 13.58
C GLY A 105 -4.45 -12.57 13.82
N ASP A 106 -3.21 -12.25 13.42
CA ASP A 106 -2.68 -10.89 13.56
C ASP A 106 -3.52 -9.90 12.72
N THR A 107 -3.80 -8.74 13.31
CA THR A 107 -4.52 -7.64 12.64
C THR A 107 -3.53 -6.65 12.02
N VAL A 108 -3.72 -6.34 10.74
CA VAL A 108 -2.77 -5.57 9.93
C VAL A 108 -3.44 -4.45 9.12
N ASP A 109 -2.66 -3.39 8.90
CA ASP A 109 -2.95 -2.32 7.97
C ASP A 109 -2.15 -2.55 6.69
N VAL A 110 -2.83 -2.57 5.54
CA VAL A 110 -2.20 -2.80 4.24
C VAL A 110 -2.30 -1.57 3.36
N THR A 111 -1.14 -1.01 3.03
CA THR A 111 -1.01 0.16 2.18
C THR A 111 -0.51 -0.22 0.79
N GLY A 112 -1.13 0.35 -0.25
CA GLY A 112 -0.72 0.15 -1.64
C GLY A 112 -1.14 1.31 -2.53
N ILE A 113 -0.63 1.33 -3.76
CA ILE A 113 -1.04 2.32 -4.76
C ILE A 113 -2.27 1.79 -5.49
N SER A 114 -3.37 2.54 -5.45
CA SER A 114 -4.62 2.17 -6.12
C SER A 114 -4.46 2.10 -7.65
N LYS A 115 -5.30 1.30 -8.31
CA LYS A 115 -5.27 1.20 -9.78
C LYS A 115 -5.63 2.55 -10.40
N GLY A 116 -4.80 3.02 -11.32
CA GLY A 116 -5.10 4.21 -12.12
C GLY A 116 -6.28 3.98 -13.06
N LYS A 117 -7.15 4.98 -13.19
CA LYS A 117 -8.34 4.95 -14.06
C LYS A 117 -8.33 6.08 -15.10
N GLY A 118 -7.23 6.82 -15.26
CA GLY A 118 -7.13 7.94 -16.20
C GLY A 118 -8.02 9.13 -15.81
N PHE A 119 -8.35 9.98 -16.79
CA PHE A 119 -9.29 11.10 -16.60
C PHE A 119 -10.72 10.56 -16.49
N GLN A 120 -11.42 10.94 -15.42
CA GLN A 120 -12.77 10.47 -15.13
C GLN A 120 -13.72 11.64 -14.88
N GLY A 121 -14.98 11.45 -15.28
CA GLY A 121 -16.08 12.38 -14.99
C GLY A 121 -16.46 12.40 -13.51
N VAL A 122 -17.18 13.45 -13.10
CA VAL A 122 -17.60 13.66 -11.70
C VAL A 122 -18.45 12.53 -11.11
N ILE A 123 -19.27 11.88 -11.93
CA ILE A 123 -20.14 10.78 -11.50
C ILE A 123 -19.29 9.60 -11.00
N LYS A 124 -18.34 9.15 -11.81
CA LYS A 124 -17.48 8.01 -11.46
C LYS A 124 -16.43 8.36 -10.41
N ARG A 125 -15.93 9.59 -10.42
CA ARG A 125 -14.87 10.05 -9.51
C ARG A 125 -15.40 10.34 -8.11
N HIS A 126 -16.58 10.96 -8.01
CA HIS A 126 -17.12 11.52 -6.76
C HIS A 126 -18.52 11.02 -6.41
N GLY A 127 -19.11 10.10 -7.17
CA GLY A 127 -20.43 9.54 -6.86
C GLY A 127 -21.62 10.48 -7.09
N GLN A 128 -21.43 11.59 -7.84
CA GLN A 128 -22.53 12.51 -8.16
C GLN A 128 -23.60 11.82 -9.01
N SER A 129 -24.87 12.22 -8.85
CA SER A 129 -26.00 11.68 -9.62
C SER A 129 -26.08 12.28 -11.03
N ARG A 130 -26.83 11.60 -11.90
CA ARG A 130 -27.19 12.08 -13.25
C ARG A 130 -28.43 12.96 -13.21
N GLY A 131 -28.62 13.79 -14.23
CA GLY A 131 -29.92 14.43 -14.50
C GLY A 131 -30.90 13.48 -15.21
N PRO A 132 -32.14 13.92 -15.45
CA PRO A 132 -33.14 13.13 -16.16
C PRO A 132 -32.71 12.83 -17.60
N MET A 133 -33.05 11.63 -18.07
CA MET A 133 -32.69 11.13 -19.40
C MET A 133 -33.77 11.41 -20.46
N ALA A 134 -34.98 11.75 -20.04
CA ALA A 134 -36.13 12.03 -20.90
C ALA A 134 -36.75 13.40 -20.56
N HIS A 135 -37.97 13.65 -21.03
CA HIS A 135 -38.74 14.88 -20.78
C HIS A 135 -38.01 16.17 -21.18
N GLY A 136 -37.40 16.18 -22.37
CA GLY A 136 -36.76 17.38 -22.95
C GLY A 136 -35.44 17.81 -22.28
N SER A 137 -34.93 17.04 -21.32
CA SER A 137 -33.67 17.33 -20.64
C SER A 137 -32.47 17.32 -21.59
N ARG A 138 -31.57 18.30 -21.43
CA ARG A 138 -30.25 18.37 -22.10
C ARG A 138 -29.08 18.27 -21.12
N TYR A 139 -29.35 17.83 -19.88
CA TYR A 139 -28.40 17.89 -18.76
C TYR A 139 -28.18 16.51 -18.11
N HIS A 140 -27.61 15.57 -18.86
CA HIS A 140 -27.54 14.16 -18.40
C HIS A 140 -26.38 13.89 -17.43
N ARG A 141 -25.15 14.32 -17.76
CA ARG A 141 -23.91 13.90 -17.04
C ARG A 141 -22.95 15.06 -16.77
N ARG A 142 -23.48 16.20 -16.34
CA ARG A 142 -22.73 17.45 -16.11
C ARG A 142 -22.43 17.68 -14.61
N PRO A 143 -21.50 18.58 -14.24
CA PRO A 143 -20.97 18.72 -12.87
C PRO A 143 -21.81 19.57 -11.88
N GLY A 144 -23.05 19.88 -12.22
CA GLY A 144 -23.91 20.77 -11.42
C GLY A 144 -23.53 22.24 -11.55
N SER A 145 -24.19 23.09 -10.74
CA SER A 145 -23.88 24.52 -10.61
C SER A 145 -22.53 24.73 -9.89
N MET A 146 -21.85 25.84 -10.18
CA MET A 146 -20.52 26.16 -9.60
C MET A 146 -20.56 26.86 -8.24
N GLY A 147 -21.70 27.40 -7.83
CA GLY A 147 -21.86 28.10 -6.56
C GLY A 147 -22.90 29.24 -6.64
N PRO A 148 -23.11 29.97 -5.53
CA PRO A 148 -23.93 31.18 -5.51
C PRO A 148 -23.23 32.37 -6.18
N VAL A 149 -23.99 33.42 -6.49
CA VAL A 149 -23.49 34.64 -7.17
C VAL A 149 -22.71 35.55 -6.21
N ALA A 150 -23.24 35.81 -5.00
CA ALA A 150 -22.69 36.76 -4.03
C ALA A 150 -21.16 36.71 -3.80
N PRO A 151 -20.48 35.54 -3.68
CA PRO A 151 -19.04 35.51 -3.43
C PRO A 151 -18.19 35.92 -4.65
N ASN A 152 -18.78 36.05 -5.84
CA ASN A 152 -18.09 36.39 -7.10
C ASN A 152 -16.86 35.52 -7.42
N ARG A 153 -16.83 34.29 -6.89
CA ARG A 153 -15.76 33.30 -7.10
C ARG A 153 -16.27 31.88 -6.83
N VAL A 154 -15.52 30.89 -7.32
CA VAL A 154 -15.74 29.48 -6.97
C VAL A 154 -14.98 29.14 -5.69
N PHE A 155 -15.63 28.45 -4.75
CA PHE A 155 -14.96 27.97 -3.54
C PHE A 155 -14.00 26.81 -3.82
N LYS A 156 -12.92 26.72 -3.03
CA LYS A 156 -12.00 25.58 -3.06
C LYS A 156 -12.74 24.30 -2.62
N GLY A 157 -12.28 23.15 -3.09
CA GLY A 157 -12.91 21.86 -2.80
C GLY A 157 -14.12 21.53 -3.69
N LYS A 158 -14.48 22.38 -4.66
CA LYS A 158 -15.49 22.04 -5.66
C LYS A 158 -15.05 20.82 -6.48
N LEU A 159 -15.79 19.73 -6.32
CA LEU A 159 -15.47 18.44 -6.94
C LEU A 159 -15.76 18.44 -8.44
N LEU A 160 -14.69 18.36 -9.23
CA LEU A 160 -14.68 18.43 -10.69
C LEU A 160 -14.05 17.17 -11.32
N PRO A 161 -14.20 16.95 -12.64
CA PRO A 161 -13.58 15.81 -13.30
C PRO A 161 -12.06 15.90 -13.25
N GLY A 162 -11.37 14.78 -13.45
CA GLY A 162 -9.91 14.74 -13.41
C GLY A 162 -9.37 13.32 -13.28
N ARG A 163 -8.05 13.21 -13.08
CA ARG A 163 -7.40 11.90 -12.87
C ARG A 163 -7.98 11.20 -11.64
N MET A 164 -8.30 9.92 -11.77
CA MET A 164 -8.79 9.07 -10.68
C MET A 164 -7.87 7.87 -10.47
N GLY A 165 -7.55 7.58 -9.21
CA GLY A 165 -6.69 6.48 -8.82
C GLY A 165 -5.21 6.73 -9.10
N GLY A 166 -4.36 5.80 -8.66
CA GLY A 166 -2.91 6.03 -8.57
C GLY A 166 -2.49 6.68 -7.26
N ASP A 167 -3.44 6.92 -6.36
CA ASP A 167 -3.21 7.42 -5.02
C ASP A 167 -2.82 6.29 -4.07
N GLN A 168 -2.03 6.60 -3.04
CA GLN A 168 -1.69 5.69 -1.96
C GLN A 168 -2.90 5.53 -1.02
N VAL A 169 -3.35 4.29 -0.82
CA VAL A 169 -4.51 3.97 0.01
C VAL A 169 -4.12 2.89 1.01
N THR A 170 -4.59 3.03 2.25
CA THR A 170 -4.46 2.02 3.31
C THR A 170 -5.83 1.45 3.61
N VAL A 171 -5.93 0.11 3.62
CA VAL A 171 -7.07 -0.61 4.18
C VAL A 171 -6.66 -1.08 5.57
N GLN A 172 -7.46 -0.75 6.57
CA GLN A 172 -7.13 -1.00 7.97
C GLN A 172 -7.79 -2.26 8.50
N ASN A 173 -7.24 -2.78 9.60
CA ASN A 173 -7.84 -3.86 10.39
C ASN A 173 -8.16 -5.12 9.56
N LEU A 174 -7.27 -5.50 8.66
CA LEU A 174 -7.35 -6.76 7.94
C LEU A 174 -6.76 -7.88 8.78
N GLU A 175 -7.30 -9.07 8.66
CA GLU A 175 -6.87 -10.25 9.41
C GLU A 175 -5.93 -11.11 8.56
N ILE A 176 -4.85 -11.61 9.16
CA ILE A 176 -4.00 -12.62 8.52
C ILE A 176 -4.61 -13.99 8.74
N VAL A 177 -4.97 -14.66 7.65
CA VAL A 177 -5.59 -15.99 7.68
C VAL A 177 -4.53 -17.07 7.85
N LYS A 178 -3.40 -16.96 7.14
CA LYS A 178 -2.33 -17.95 7.17
C LYS A 178 -1.01 -17.33 6.71
N VAL A 179 0.07 -17.83 7.31
CA VAL A 179 1.46 -17.51 6.96
C VAL A 179 2.11 -18.80 6.45
N ASP A 180 2.78 -18.72 5.32
CA ASP A 180 3.53 -19.83 4.72
C ASP A 180 4.98 -19.39 4.57
N ALA A 181 5.81 -19.77 5.55
CA ALA A 181 7.22 -19.41 5.64
C ALA A 181 8.06 -20.03 4.52
N GLU A 182 7.78 -21.28 4.15
CA GLU A 182 8.51 -22.02 3.12
C GLU A 182 8.38 -21.36 1.76
N ARG A 183 7.15 -20.90 1.44
CA ARG A 183 6.85 -20.25 0.15
C ARG A 183 6.92 -18.73 0.22
N ASN A 184 7.23 -18.16 1.38
CA ASN A 184 7.22 -16.72 1.64
C ASN A 184 5.88 -16.05 1.28
N LEU A 185 4.75 -16.68 1.63
CA LEU A 185 3.42 -16.18 1.31
C LEU A 185 2.67 -15.73 2.56
N LEU A 186 1.94 -14.64 2.42
CA LEU A 186 1.02 -14.13 3.42
C LEU A 186 -0.40 -14.07 2.84
N LEU A 187 -1.34 -14.71 3.52
CA LEU A 187 -2.76 -14.75 3.12
C LEU A 187 -3.54 -13.77 4.00
N ILE A 188 -4.00 -12.67 3.38
CA ILE A 188 -4.74 -11.61 4.07
C ILE A 188 -6.22 -11.73 3.71
N LYS A 189 -7.10 -11.69 4.70
CA LYS A 189 -8.55 -11.69 4.51
C LYS A 189 -9.00 -10.45 3.73
N GLY A 190 -9.77 -10.68 2.67
CA GLY A 190 -10.41 -9.62 1.89
C GLY A 190 -9.52 -8.98 0.82
N ASN A 191 -9.85 -7.73 0.48
CA ASN A 191 -9.32 -7.01 -0.67
C ASN A 191 -8.22 -6.03 -0.29
N VAL A 192 -7.10 -6.10 -1.02
CA VAL A 192 -5.98 -5.17 -0.86
C VAL A 192 -5.89 -4.22 -2.06
N PRO A 193 -5.49 -2.93 -1.88
CA PRO A 193 -5.29 -2.00 -3.00
C PRO A 193 -4.23 -2.48 -4.02
N GLY A 194 -4.31 -1.92 -5.23
CA GLY A 194 -3.30 -2.12 -6.28
C GLY A 194 -3.53 -3.28 -7.24
N ALA A 195 -2.76 -3.25 -8.33
CA ALA A 195 -2.75 -4.28 -9.38
C ALA A 195 -1.91 -5.50 -8.98
N ARG A 196 -1.98 -6.58 -9.77
CA ARG A 196 -1.04 -7.71 -9.63
C ARG A 196 0.38 -7.20 -9.83
N LYS A 197 1.34 -7.77 -9.11
CA LYS A 197 2.76 -7.38 -9.03
C LYS A 197 3.03 -6.00 -8.40
N ALA A 198 2.01 -5.32 -7.88
CA ALA A 198 2.22 -4.06 -7.16
C ALA A 198 2.86 -4.29 -5.79
N LEU A 199 3.65 -3.32 -5.35
CA LEU A 199 4.21 -3.27 -3.99
C LEU A 199 3.09 -2.99 -2.98
N LEU A 200 3.12 -3.75 -1.90
CA LEU A 200 2.29 -3.58 -0.72
C LEU A 200 3.18 -3.35 0.49
N LYS A 201 2.78 -2.43 1.35
CA LYS A 201 3.38 -2.19 2.66
C LYS A 201 2.40 -2.68 3.71
N ILE A 202 2.80 -3.70 4.47
CA ILE A 202 1.98 -4.33 5.48
C ILE A 202 2.57 -3.96 6.84
N LYS A 203 1.73 -3.53 7.76
CA LYS A 203 2.11 -3.16 9.13
C LYS A 203 1.13 -3.76 10.12
N GLY A 204 1.56 -3.96 11.36
CA GLY A 204 0.62 -4.14 12.47
C GLY A 204 -0.40 -3.00 12.50
N ALA A 205 -1.65 -3.31 12.81
CA ALA A 205 -2.73 -2.34 12.84
C ALA A 205 -2.50 -1.28 13.92
N VAL A 206 -2.84 -0.03 13.61
CA VAL A 206 -2.65 1.10 14.55
C VAL A 206 -3.78 1.20 15.57
N LYS A 207 -4.95 0.60 15.27
CA LYS A 207 -6.20 0.74 16.04
C LYS A 207 -6.66 -0.56 16.71
N ALA A 208 -5.83 -1.61 16.68
CA ALA A 208 -6.12 -2.89 17.30
C ALA A 208 -5.65 -2.89 18.76
#